data_AF-A0ABC8RBW7-F1
#
_entry.id   AF-A0ABC8RBW7-F1
#
_cell.length_a   1.000
_cell.length_b   1.000
_cell.length_c   1.000
_cell.angle_alpha   90.00
_cell.angle_beta   90.00
_cell.angle_gamma   90.00
#
_symmetry.space_group_name_H-M   'P 1'
#
loop_
_entity.id
_entity.type
_entity.pdbx_description
1 polymer ?
#
loop_
_entity_poly.entity_id
_entity_poly.type
_entity_poly.pdbx_seq_one_letter_code
_entity_poly.pdbx_strand_id
1 'polypeptide(L)' 'MGKTRRFAAGTNAGFALNLINRKLESGVPLATHIEAVKGGEEPVSFGPNSVLVDYGHDWKLQTVTETEEGASH' A
#
# COMPACT_ATOMS: atom_id res chain seq x y z
N MET A 1 0.54 13.30 -8.03
CA MET A 1 1.84 12.93 -7.42
C MET A 1 1.58 12.39 -6.02
N GLY A 2 1.95 11.14 -5.73
CA GLY A 2 1.71 10.50 -4.43
C GLY A 2 2.62 11.04 -3.33
N LYS A 3 2.14 11.03 -2.07
CA LYS A 3 2.95 11.41 -0.90
C LYS A 3 3.78 10.19 -0.46
N THR A 4 5.11 10.29 -0.53
CA THR A 4 6.00 9.25 0.01
C THR A 4 5.96 9.26 1.53
N ARG A 5 5.69 8.10 2.13
CA ARG A 5 5.67 7.91 3.58
C ARG A 5 6.72 6.87 3.97
N ARG A 6 7.34 7.06 5.13
CA ARG A 6 8.36 6.15 5.67
C ARG A 6 7.83 5.52 6.94
N PHE A 7 7.99 4.21 7.06
CA PHE A 7 7.64 3.42 8.23
C PHE A 7 8.90 2.72 8.74
N ALA A 8 8.96 2.44 10.05
CA ALA A 8 10.05 1.66 10.61
C ALA A 8 9.96 0.20 10.13
N ALA A 9 11.11 -0.46 10.02
CA ALA A 9 11.13 -1.90 9.77
C ALA A 9 10.31 -2.64 10.84
N GLY A 10 9.53 -3.65 10.44
CA GLY A 10 8.63 -4.37 11.35
C GLY A 10 7.25 -3.73 11.53
N THR A 11 6.96 -2.60 10.87
CA THR A 11 5.64 -1.97 10.96
C THR A 11 4.55 -2.89 10.41
N ASN A 12 3.47 -3.05 11.17
CA ASN A 12 2.29 -3.79 10.73
C ASN A 12 1.53 -3.05 9.61
N ALA A 13 1.09 -3.77 8.58
CA ALA A 13 0.40 -3.23 7.42
C ALA A 13 -0.92 -2.54 7.79
N GLY A 14 -1.72 -3.11 8.69
CA GLY A 14 -2.95 -2.49 9.19
C GLY A 14 -2.70 -1.18 9.92
N PHE A 15 -1.63 -1.10 10.72
CA PHE A 15 -1.21 0.16 11.36
C PHE A 15 -0.78 1.21 10.33
N ALA A 16 0.03 0.83 9.35
CA ALA A 16 0.46 1.72 8.27
C ALA A 16 -0.73 2.24 7.46
N LEU A 17 -1.64 1.34 7.06
CA LEU A 17 -2.87 1.64 6.33
C LEU A 17 -3.77 2.62 7.11
N ASN A 18 -3.91 2.41 8.43
CA ASN A 18 -4.68 3.30 9.29
C ASN A 18 -4.09 4.73 9.33
N LEU A 19 -2.77 4.85 9.46
CA LEU A 19 -2.09 6.15 9.37
C LEU A 19 -2.17 6.77 7.98
N ILE A 20 -2.25 5.95 6.92
CA ILE A 20 -2.47 6.41 5.56
C ILE A 20 -3.81 7.09 5.44
N ASN A 21 -4.87 6.34 5.75
CA ASN A 21 -6.26 6.76 5.65
C ASN A 21 -6.57 8.00 6.52
N ARG A 22 -6.02 8.09 7.74
CA ARG A 22 -6.20 9.27 8.62
C ARG A 22 -5.62 10.57 8.07
N LYS A 23 -4.66 10.49 7.14
CA LYS A 23 -3.99 11.66 6.55
C LYS A 23 -4.45 11.94 5.12
N LEU A 24 -5.49 11.24 4.66
CA LEU A 24 -6.11 11.54 3.37
C LEU A 24 -6.94 12.81 3.48
N GLU A 25 -7.00 13.56 2.39
CA GLU A 25 -7.85 14.73 2.27
C GLU A 25 -9.31 14.28 2.11
N SER A 26 -10.26 15.12 2.51
CA SER A 26 -11.68 14.81 2.35
C SER A 26 -12.02 14.56 0.88
N GLY A 27 -12.77 13.49 0.59
CA GLY A 27 -13.14 13.10 -0.77
C GLY A 27 -12.16 12.17 -1.47
N VAL A 28 -11.02 11.83 -0.87
CA VAL A 28 -10.11 10.79 -1.38
C VAL A 28 -10.60 9.40 -0.93
N PRO A 29 -10.74 8.41 -1.84
CA PRO A 29 -11.10 7.04 -1.46
C PRO A 29 -10.13 6.45 -0.43
N LEU A 30 -10.67 5.68 0.52
CA LEU A 30 -9.85 4.98 1.49
C LEU A 30 -9.07 3.86 0.81
N ALA A 31 -7.82 3.69 1.21
CA ALA A 31 -7.04 2.53 0.81
C ALA A 31 -7.57 1.28 1.51
N THR A 32 -7.71 0.18 0.76
CA THR A 32 -8.21 -1.12 1.23
C THR A 32 -7.07 -1.99 1.74
N HIS A 33 -5.92 -1.98 1.05
CA HIS A 33 -4.72 -2.71 1.46
C HIS A 33 -3.44 -2.08 0.89
N ILE A 34 -2.30 -2.63 1.31
CA ILE A 34 -0.97 -2.27 0.82
C ILE A 34 -0.46 -3.44 0.00
N GLU A 35 0.25 -3.15 -1.09
CA GLU A 35 0.93 -4.13 -1.92
C GLU A 35 2.39 -3.77 -2.10
N ALA A 36 3.24 -4.78 -2.27
CA ALA A 36 4.56 -4.61 -2.88
C ALA A 36 4.43 -4.90 -4.38
N VAL A 37 4.91 -3.98 -5.22
CA VAL A 37 4.88 -4.11 -6.68
C VAL A 37 6.27 -4.01 -7.28
N LYS A 38 6.49 -4.80 -8.33
CA LYS A 38 7.65 -4.74 -9.22
C LYS A 38 7.19 -4.92 -10.66
N GLY A 39 7.82 -4.21 -11.60
CA GLY A 39 7.39 -4.17 -12.98
C GLY A 39 7.40 -5.56 -13.65
N GLY A 40 6.25 -5.99 -14.16
CA GLY A 40 6.10 -7.28 -14.85
C GLY A 40 5.93 -8.49 -13.91
N GLU A 41 5.84 -8.26 -12.60
CA GLU A 41 5.59 -9.30 -11.60
C GLU A 41 4.23 -9.12 -10.93
N GLU A 42 3.67 -10.23 -10.46
CA GLU A 42 2.43 -10.22 -9.68
C GLU A 42 2.64 -9.47 -8.34
N PRO A 43 1.75 -8.54 -7.95
CA PRO A 43 1.84 -7.85 -6.68
C PRO A 43 1.78 -8.81 -5.47
N VAL A 44 2.43 -8.42 -4.39
CA VAL A 44 2.29 -9.12 -3.09
C VAL A 44 1.40 -8.30 -2.18
N SER A 45 0.18 -8.79 -1.93
CA SER A 45 -0.78 -8.12 -1.05
C SER A 45 -0.49 -8.40 0.43
N PHE A 46 -0.45 -7.34 1.24
CA PHE A 46 -0.24 -7.43 2.68
C PHE A 46 -1.57 -7.49 3.42
N GLY A 47 -1.83 -8.62 4.09
CA GLY A 47 -2.96 -8.74 5.00
C GLY A 47 -2.85 -7.77 6.19
N PRO A 48 -3.96 -7.43 6.87
CA PRO A 48 -3.98 -6.40 7.91
C PRO A 48 -3.06 -6.70 9.10
N ASN A 49 -2.77 -7.98 9.36
CA ASN A 49 -1.91 -8.41 10.47
C ASN A 49 -0.46 -8.67 10.04
N SER A 50 -0.13 -8.54 8.75
CA SER A 50 1.22 -8.78 8.23
C SER A 50 2.17 -7.62 8.55
N VAL A 51 3.46 -7.92 8.53
CA VAL A 51 4.53 -6.92 8.63
C VAL A 51 4.87 -6.43 7.23
N LEU A 52 5.09 -5.13 7.07
CA LEU A 52 5.63 -4.58 5.83
C LEU A 52 7.07 -5.05 5.62
N VAL A 53 7.31 -5.66 4.46
CA VAL A 53 8.61 -6.19 4.07
C VAL A 53 9.17 -5.36 2.92
N ASP A 54 10.44 -5.00 3.03
CA ASP A 54 11.21 -4.47 1.91
C ASP A 54 11.76 -5.66 1.11
N TYR A 55 11.23 -5.87 -0.09
CA TYR A 55 11.65 -6.93 -1.01
C TYR A 55 12.94 -6.58 -1.78
N GLY A 56 13.52 -5.41 -1.53
CA GLY A 56 14.78 -4.97 -2.13
C GLY A 56 14.56 -4.21 -3.43
N HIS A 57 15.58 -4.26 -4.29
CA HIS A 57 15.64 -3.42 -5.50
C HIS A 57 14.40 -3.59 -6.39
N ASP A 58 13.93 -2.46 -6.94
CA ASP A 58 12.76 -2.32 -7.82
C ASP A 58 11.39 -2.59 -7.21
N TRP A 59 11.31 -3.13 -5.99
CA TRP A 59 10.05 -3.25 -5.26
C TRP A 59 9.63 -1.91 -4.66
N LYS A 60 8.34 -1.59 -4.79
CA LYS A 60 7.74 -0.39 -4.18
C LYS A 60 6.49 -0.78 -3.43
N LEU A 61 6.27 -0.15 -2.28
CA LEU A 61 5.01 -0.28 -1.56
C LEU A 61 4.00 0.74 -2.10
N GLN A 62 2.81 0.28 -2.45
CA GLN A 62 1.68 1.11 -2.87
C GLN A 62 0.42 0.77 -2.07
N THR A 63 -0.54 1.68 -2.06
CA THR A 63 -1.87 1.44 -1.51
C THR A 63 -2.86 1.26 -2.64
N VAL A 64 -3.71 0.24 -2.53
CA VAL A 64 -4.83 0.01 -3.44
C VAL A 64 -6.08 0.66 -2.88
N THR A 65 -6.87 1.29 -3.73
CA THR A 65 -8.18 1.83 -3.38
C THR A 65 -9.31 1.01 -4.00
N GLU A 66 -10.49 1.03 -3.40
CA GLU A 66 -11.66 0.26 -3.86
C GLU A 66 -12.09 0.60 -5.30
N THR A 67 -11.65 1.74 -5.84
CA THR A 67 -11.93 2.17 -7.22
C THR A 67 -10.97 1.56 -8.25
N GLU A 68 -9.84 0.97 -7.82
CA GLU A 68 -8.81 0.40 -8.70
C GLU A 68 -8.92 -1.13 -8.83
N GLU A 69 -9.86 -1.78 -8.14
CA GLU A 69 -10.27 -3.17 -8.38
C GLU A 69 -11.11 -3.28 -9.67
N GLY A 70 -10.55 -2.89 -10.82
CA GLY A 70 -11.30 -2.87 -12.07
C GLY A 70 -10.62 -2.34 -13.32
N ALA A 71 -9.30 -2.14 -13.33
CA ALA A 71 -8.58 -1.73 -14.54
C ALA A 71 -7.73 -2.88 -15.11
N SER A 72 -8.38 -3.98 -15.47
CA SER A 72 -7.91 -4.84 -16.57
C SER A 72 -8.58 -4.36 -17.85
N HIS A 73 -7.84 -3.66 -18.71
CA HIS A 73 -8.20 -3.41 -20.10
C HIS A 73 -7.30 -4.26 -21.01
#